data_AF-A0A7S2DXK7-F1
#
_entry.id   AF-A0A7S2DXK7-F1
#
_cell.length_a   1.000
_cell.length_b   1.000
_cell.length_c   1.000
_cell.angle_alpha   90.00
_cell.angle_beta   90.00
_cell.angle_gamma   90.00
#
_symmetry.space_group_name_H-M   'P 1'
#
loop_
_entity.id
_entity.type
_entity.pdbx_description
1 polymer ?
#
loop_
_entity_poly.entity_id
_entity_poly.type
_entity_poly.pdbx_seq_one_letter_code
_entity_poly.pdbx_strand_id
1 'polypeptide(L)'
;RMHFPASVLANSTDGANCLIQTSSMLIYASVVQGSGSVFGTSKSGGPVFRYVTGLGQPRGLAWDGDNTAYVADAGGSRVYSFPVNRHIDGAPVVPVVDFNGAYGLALVSSDDEAWHHMLPYSSAHRAASLCWVLACTLLGVVVSA
;
A
#
# COMPACT_ATOMS: atom_id res chain seq x y z
N ARG A 1 -16.65 4.85 -31.42
CA ARG A 1 -15.78 5.81 -30.69
C ARG A 1 -15.89 5.45 -29.22
N MET A 2 -14.86 4.87 -28.60
CA MET A 2 -14.94 4.51 -27.18
C MET A 2 -14.88 5.79 -26.34
N HIS A 3 -15.86 5.97 -25.46
CA HIS A 3 -15.98 7.10 -24.55
C HIS A 3 -15.57 6.58 -23.16
N PHE A 4 -14.49 7.13 -22.61
CA PHE A 4 -13.99 6.80 -21.29
C PHE A 4 -14.28 7.99 -20.36
N PRO A 5 -15.49 8.06 -19.77
CA PRO A 5 -15.83 9.15 -18.87
C PRO A 5 -14.93 9.11 -17.64
N ALA A 6 -14.34 10.25 -17.28
CA ALA A 6 -13.58 10.43 -16.06
C ALA A 6 -14.30 11.48 -15.19
N SER A 7 -14.37 11.23 -13.89
CA SER A 7 -14.89 12.17 -12.91
C SER A 7 -13.85 12.44 -11.83
N VAL A 8 -13.81 13.68 -11.35
CA VAL A 8 -12.87 14.09 -10.30
C VAL A 8 -13.43 13.65 -8.95
N LEU A 9 -12.69 12.82 -8.22
CA LEU A 9 -13.06 12.37 -6.87
C LEU A 9 -12.38 13.17 -5.76
N ALA A 10 -11.19 13.73 -6.02
CA ALA A 10 -10.43 14.52 -5.07
C ALA A 10 -9.55 15.55 -5.79
N ASN A 11 -9.42 16.73 -5.19
CA ASN A 11 -8.53 17.82 -5.61
C ASN A 11 -7.74 18.42 -4.44
N SER A 12 -7.58 17.65 -3.35
CA SER A 12 -6.98 18.14 -2.10
C SER A 12 -5.45 18.29 -2.15
N THR A 13 -4.80 17.85 -3.23
CA THR A 13 -3.34 17.83 -3.39
C THR A 13 -2.98 18.13 -4.83
N ASP A 14 -1.80 18.73 -5.06
CA ASP A 14 -1.30 19.10 -6.40
C ASP A 14 -0.85 17.91 -7.26
N GLY A 15 -0.82 16.70 -6.68
CA GLY A 15 -0.55 15.46 -7.39
C GLY A 15 -0.65 14.24 -6.48
N ALA A 16 -0.53 13.05 -7.07
CA ALA A 16 -0.47 11.78 -6.34
C ALA A 16 0.78 11.00 -6.78
N ASN A 17 1.58 10.54 -5.81
CA ASN A 17 2.77 9.74 -6.06
C ASN A 17 2.43 8.26 -6.33
N CYS A 18 1.40 7.76 -5.66
CA CYS A 18 0.85 6.42 -5.84
C CYS A 18 -0.62 6.42 -5.42
N LEU A 19 -1.38 5.44 -5.92
CA LEU A 19 -2.79 5.26 -5.60
C LEU A 19 -3.16 3.78 -5.62
N ILE A 20 -4.20 3.44 -4.87
CA ILE A 20 -4.86 2.14 -4.87
C ILE A 20 -6.37 2.36 -4.80
N GLN A 21 -7.11 1.38 -5.30
CA GLN A 21 -8.55 1.33 -5.16
C GLN A 21 -8.91 0.22 -4.17
N THR A 22 -9.75 0.55 -3.20
CA THR A 22 -10.37 -0.42 -2.28
C THR A 22 -11.79 -0.75 -2.75
N SER A 23 -12.50 -1.58 -2.00
CA SER A 23 -13.91 -1.87 -2.26
C SER A 23 -14.75 -0.58 -2.35
N SER A 24 -14.53 0.37 -1.44
CA SER A 24 -15.38 1.56 -1.25
C SER A 24 -14.67 2.90 -1.48
N MET A 25 -13.33 2.95 -1.40
CA MET A 25 -12.55 4.20 -1.41
C MET A 25 -11.42 4.19 -2.45
N LEU A 26 -11.07 5.39 -2.93
CA LEU A 26 -9.80 5.67 -3.59
C LEU A 26 -8.82 6.18 -2.53
N ILE A 27 -7.67 5.52 -2.39
CA ILE A 27 -6.60 5.91 -1.47
C ILE A 27 -5.40 6.33 -2.31
N TYR A 28 -4.78 7.47 -1.99
CA TYR A 28 -3.64 7.98 -2.72
C TYR A 28 -2.66 8.68 -1.78
N ALA A 29 -1.37 8.60 -2.11
CA ALA A 29 -0.33 9.28 -1.36
C ALA A 29 0.15 10.51 -2.12
N SER A 30 0.48 11.57 -1.38
CA SER A 30 1.05 12.79 -1.92
C SER A 30 2.01 13.42 -0.92
N VAL A 31 2.94 14.22 -1.41
CA VAL A 31 3.80 15.06 -0.57
C VAL A 31 3.19 16.45 -0.52
N VAL A 32 2.77 16.88 0.68
CA VAL A 32 2.17 18.19 0.92
C VAL A 32 3.10 18.95 1.86
N GLN A 33 3.54 20.14 1.43
CA GLN A 33 4.45 21.01 2.19
C GLN A 33 5.74 20.29 2.67
N GLY A 34 6.25 19.35 1.87
CA GLY A 34 7.46 18.58 2.20
C GLY A 34 7.24 17.38 3.12
N SER A 35 6.00 17.10 3.54
CA SER A 35 5.65 15.89 4.28
C SER A 35 4.80 14.97 3.41
N GLY A 36 5.21 13.71 3.30
CA GLY A 36 4.39 12.65 2.74
C GLY A 36 3.16 12.38 3.59
N SER A 37 2.01 12.26 2.92
CA SER A 37 0.71 11.98 3.53
C SER A 37 -0.08 11.00 2.66
N VAL A 38 -0.96 10.23 3.29
CA VAL A 38 -1.92 9.36 2.59
C VAL A 38 -3.32 9.90 2.81
N PHE A 39 -4.04 10.05 1.72
CA PHE A 39 -5.40 10.57 1.65
C PHE A 39 -6.35 9.49 1.15
N GLY A 40 -7.63 9.62 1.50
CA GLY A 40 -8.66 8.74 0.96
C GLY A 40 -10.00 9.44 0.81
N THR A 41 -10.74 9.04 -0.22
CA THR A 41 -12.09 9.53 -0.52
C THR A 41 -12.98 8.38 -0.96
N SER A 42 -14.29 8.51 -0.76
CA SER A 42 -15.24 7.52 -1.26
C SER A 42 -15.21 7.47 -2.79
N LYS A 43 -15.40 6.28 -3.37
CA LYS A 43 -15.58 6.08 -4.81
C LYS A 43 -16.82 6.79 -5.36
N SER A 44 -17.81 7.06 -4.51
CA SER A 44 -18.98 7.87 -4.88
C SER A 44 -18.72 9.38 -4.80
N GLY A 45 -17.51 9.80 -4.46
CA GLY A 45 -17.19 11.17 -4.09
C GLY A 45 -17.56 11.48 -2.64
N GLY A 46 -17.08 12.63 -2.15
CA GLY A 46 -17.30 13.07 -0.78
C GLY A 46 -16.08 13.77 -0.18
N PRO A 47 -16.05 13.94 1.16
CA PRO A 47 -14.91 14.52 1.84
C PRO A 47 -13.66 13.64 1.68
N VAL A 48 -12.51 14.30 1.64
CA VAL A 48 -11.20 13.66 1.62
C VAL A 48 -10.67 13.61 3.05
N PHE A 49 -10.30 12.42 3.50
CA PHE A 49 -9.71 12.16 4.81
C PHE A 49 -8.21 11.98 4.69
N ARG A 50 -7.47 12.37 5.72
CA ARG A 50 -6.01 12.20 5.78
C ARG A 50 -5.66 11.10 6.77
N TYR A 51 -5.37 9.92 6.24
CA TYR A 51 -5.07 8.71 7.01
C TYR A 51 -3.71 8.79 7.68
N VAL A 52 -2.67 9.12 6.92
CA VAL A 52 -1.28 9.06 7.37
C VAL A 52 -0.61 10.40 7.09
N THR A 53 0.27 10.82 7.99
CA THR A 53 1.10 12.03 7.86
C THR A 53 2.53 11.72 8.34
N GLY A 54 3.47 12.62 8.06
CA GLY A 54 4.84 12.48 8.55
C GLY A 54 5.67 11.42 7.82
N LEU A 55 5.24 10.98 6.63
CA LEU A 55 6.05 10.12 5.77
C LEU A 55 7.14 10.95 5.09
N GLY A 56 8.28 10.34 4.77
CA GLY A 56 9.35 11.01 4.05
C GLY A 56 9.00 11.20 2.58
N GLN A 57 8.85 10.08 1.86
CA GLN A 57 8.51 10.06 0.45
C GLN A 57 7.73 8.77 0.13
N PRO A 58 6.39 8.76 0.24
CA PRO A 58 5.59 7.59 -0.08
C PRO A 58 5.62 7.32 -1.60
N ARG A 59 5.96 6.08 -1.97
CA ARG A 59 6.14 5.69 -3.38
C ARG A 59 5.27 4.51 -3.82
N GLY A 60 4.75 3.74 -2.86
CA GLY A 60 3.93 2.57 -3.15
C GLY A 60 2.82 2.42 -2.14
N LEU A 61 1.68 1.94 -2.61
CA LEU A 61 0.53 1.55 -1.80
C LEU A 61 0.10 0.15 -2.23
N ALA A 62 -0.32 -0.66 -1.27
CA ALA A 62 -0.98 -1.94 -1.53
C ALA A 62 -2.11 -2.17 -0.53
N TRP A 63 -3.14 -2.91 -0.92
CA TRP A 63 -4.32 -3.18 -0.10
C TRP A 63 -4.55 -4.69 0.00
N ASP A 64 -4.77 -5.18 1.21
CA ASP A 64 -4.97 -6.61 1.51
C ASP A 64 -6.28 -7.20 0.99
N GLY A 65 -7.19 -6.36 0.46
CA GLY A 65 -8.51 -6.78 0.02
C GLY A 65 -9.58 -6.69 1.09
N ASP A 66 -9.22 -6.35 2.33
CA ASP A 66 -10.15 -6.13 3.44
C ASP A 66 -10.01 -4.71 4.00
N ASN A 67 -9.40 -4.52 5.17
CA ASN A 67 -9.38 -3.23 5.86
C ASN A 67 -7.96 -2.74 6.18
N THR A 68 -6.92 -3.32 5.59
CA THR A 68 -5.52 -2.90 5.81
C THR A 68 -4.85 -2.50 4.50
N ALA A 69 -4.30 -1.30 4.48
CA ALA A 69 -3.39 -0.88 3.42
C ALA A 69 -1.97 -0.74 3.97
N TYR A 70 -1.03 -0.87 3.05
CA TYR A 70 0.40 -0.75 3.29
C TYR A 70 0.94 0.40 2.47
N VAL A 71 1.82 1.20 3.06
CA VAL A 71 2.53 2.28 2.38
C VAL A 71 4.04 2.05 2.46
N ALA A 72 4.68 2.10 1.30
CA ALA A 72 6.12 2.10 1.16
C ALA A 72 6.62 3.54 1.23
N ASP A 73 7.30 3.86 2.33
CA ASP A 73 7.93 5.16 2.55
C ASP A 73 9.42 5.09 2.19
N ALA A 74 9.75 5.45 0.96
CA ALA A 74 11.11 5.45 0.46
C ALA A 74 12.01 6.39 1.26
N GLY A 75 11.50 7.59 1.58
CA GLY A 75 12.24 8.60 2.32
C GLY A 75 12.42 8.24 3.80
N GLY A 76 11.43 7.58 4.39
CA GLY A 76 11.50 7.06 5.77
C GLY A 76 12.20 5.70 5.90
N SER A 77 12.59 5.06 4.79
CA SER A 77 13.20 3.72 4.77
C SER A 77 12.38 2.66 5.51
N ARG A 78 11.05 2.70 5.37
CA ARG A 78 10.15 1.85 6.15
C ARG A 78 8.86 1.55 5.38
N VAL A 79 8.25 0.41 5.68
CA VAL A 79 6.88 0.09 5.26
C VAL A 79 5.98 0.18 6.48
N TYR A 80 4.83 0.83 6.31
CA TYR A 80 3.81 0.95 7.35
C TYR A 80 2.51 0.31 6.92
N SER A 81 1.72 -0.18 7.88
CA SER A 81 0.33 -0.57 7.70
C SER A 81 -0.60 0.40 8.42
N PHE A 82 -1.80 0.57 7.88
CA PHE A 82 -2.83 1.42 8.44
C PHE A 82 -4.23 0.96 7.99
N PRO A 83 -5.28 1.20 8.80
CA PRO A 83 -6.62 0.81 8.43
C PRO A 83 -7.21 1.69 7.33
N VAL A 84 -7.96 1.09 6.41
CA VAL A 84 -8.69 1.76 5.31
C VAL A 84 -10.20 1.45 5.37
N ASN A 85 -10.97 1.89 4.38
CA ASN A 85 -12.43 1.71 4.27
C ASN A 85 -13.26 2.31 5.41
N ARG A 86 -12.67 3.23 6.18
CA ARG A 86 -13.34 3.98 7.25
C ARG A 86 -13.00 5.44 7.13
N HIS A 87 -13.99 6.32 7.26
CA HIS A 87 -13.82 7.77 7.25
C HIS A 87 -13.17 8.24 8.57
N ILE A 88 -11.83 8.17 8.64
CA ILE A 88 -11.05 8.53 9.81
C ILE A 88 -9.89 9.45 9.42
N ASP A 89 -9.69 10.51 10.19
CA ASP A 89 -8.48 11.34 10.11
C ASP A 89 -7.46 10.85 11.14
N GLY A 90 -6.19 10.76 10.72
CA GLY A 90 -5.10 10.29 11.59
C GLY A 90 -5.28 8.83 12.00
N ALA A 91 -5.37 7.94 11.01
CA ALA A 91 -5.44 6.51 11.23
C ALA A 91 -4.23 6.01 12.04
N PRO A 92 -4.38 5.00 12.91
CA PRO A 92 -3.25 4.39 13.59
C PRO A 92 -2.32 3.75 12.55
N VAL A 93 -1.04 4.11 12.60
CA VAL A 93 -0.01 3.66 11.67
C VAL A 93 0.97 2.76 12.40
N VAL A 94 1.20 1.57 11.88
CA VAL A 94 2.07 0.57 12.49
C VAL A 94 3.26 0.31 11.57
N PRO A 95 4.51 0.42 12.05
CA PRO A 95 5.67 0.02 11.25
C PRO A 95 5.66 -1.49 11.07
N VAL A 96 5.77 -1.94 9.82
CA VAL A 96 5.80 -3.37 9.46
C VAL A 96 7.23 -3.85 9.34
N VAL A 97 8.06 -3.10 8.61
CA VAL A 97 9.47 -3.47 8.36
C VAL A 97 10.31 -2.25 8.00
N ASP A 98 11.55 -2.23 8.47
CA ASP A 98 12.58 -1.32 7.99
C ASP A 98 13.09 -1.78 6.63
N PHE A 99 12.96 -0.94 5.62
CA PHE A 99 13.34 -1.26 4.24
C PHE A 99 13.84 0.00 3.52
N ASN A 100 15.15 0.06 3.28
CA ASN A 100 15.74 1.18 2.55
C ASN A 100 15.30 1.16 1.08
N GLY A 101 14.81 2.30 0.58
CA GLY A 101 14.31 2.38 -0.80
C GLY A 101 13.00 1.62 -1.03
N ALA A 102 12.05 1.70 -0.10
CA ALA A 102 10.72 1.14 -0.30
C ALA A 102 9.97 1.88 -1.43
N TYR A 103 9.90 1.28 -2.62
CA TYR A 103 9.22 1.86 -3.80
C TYR A 103 7.89 1.18 -4.10
N GLY A 104 7.93 -0.02 -4.69
CA GLY A 104 6.76 -0.79 -5.06
C GLY A 104 6.34 -1.76 -3.95
N LEU A 105 5.03 -1.92 -3.78
CA LEU A 105 4.45 -2.95 -2.92
C LEU A 105 3.56 -3.85 -3.77
N ALA A 106 3.66 -5.15 -3.54
CA ALA A 106 2.73 -6.14 -4.05
C ALA A 106 2.39 -7.11 -2.91
N LEU A 107 1.12 -7.49 -2.82
CA LEU A 107 0.70 -8.53 -1.87
C LEU A 107 0.55 -9.82 -2.63
N VAL A 108 1.00 -10.90 -2.02
CA VAL A 108 0.87 -12.25 -2.56
C VAL A 108 0.25 -13.11 -1.46
N SER A 109 -0.83 -13.80 -1.78
CA SER A 109 -1.47 -14.76 -0.86
C SER A 109 -0.80 -16.12 -1.00
N SER A 110 -0.78 -16.94 0.06
CA SER A 110 -0.33 -18.34 -0.02
C SER A 110 -1.09 -19.18 -1.05
N ASP A 111 -2.30 -18.74 -1.41
CA ASP A 111 -3.14 -19.40 -2.42
C ASP A 111 -2.78 -18.99 -3.86
N ASP A 112 -1.80 -18.10 -4.05
CA ASP A 112 -1.32 -17.70 -5.37
C ASP A 112 -0.56 -18.85 -6.04
N GLU A 113 -0.91 -19.16 -7.31
CA GLU A 113 -0.23 -20.17 -8.13
C GLU A 113 1.29 -19.92 -8.23
N ALA A 114 1.73 -18.66 -8.08
CA ALA A 114 3.14 -18.30 -8.00
C ALA A 114 3.90 -19.06 -6.89
N TRP A 115 3.24 -19.41 -5.78
CA TRP A 115 3.84 -20.20 -4.69
C TRP A 115 3.92 -21.69 -5.01
N HIS A 116 2.98 -22.21 -5.80
CA HIS A 116 2.95 -23.63 -6.16
C HIS A 116 4.01 -24.02 -7.20
N HIS A 117 4.57 -23.04 -7.93
CA HIS A 117 5.62 -23.26 -8.92
C HIS A 117 7.05 -22.94 -8.44
N MET A 118 7.25 -22.52 -7.18
CA MET A 118 8.58 -22.39 -6.58
C MET A 118 9.11 -23.79 -6.17
N LEU A 119 10.01 -24.33 -6.99
CA LEU A 119 10.56 -25.70 -6.94
C LEU A 119 11.05 -26.18 -5.54
N PRO A 120 11.00 -27.51 -5.25
CA PRO A 120 11.24 -28.11 -3.93
C PRO A 120 12.69 -28.06 -3.41
N TYR A 121 13.58 -27.31 -4.05
CA TYR A 121 15.02 -27.26 -3.73
C TYR A 121 15.52 -25.90 -3.23
N SER A 122 14.64 -24.96 -2.91
CA SER A 122 15.05 -23.72 -2.24
C SER A 122 14.87 -23.84 -0.72
N SER A 123 15.86 -23.35 0.03
CA SER A 123 15.94 -23.38 1.51
C SER A 123 14.78 -22.67 2.23
N ALA A 124 13.82 -22.11 1.50
CA ALA A 124 12.59 -21.53 2.01
C ALA A 124 11.63 -22.58 2.62
N HIS A 125 11.70 -23.85 2.17
CA HIS A 125 10.73 -24.88 2.58
C HIS A 125 10.80 -25.33 4.05
N ARG A 126 11.88 -25.05 4.80
CA ARG A 126 11.96 -25.42 6.23
C ARG A 126 11.69 -24.26 7.20
N ALA A 127 11.59 -23.02 6.72
CA ALA A 127 11.22 -21.88 7.55
C ALA A 127 9.71 -21.56 7.49
N ALA A 128 9.05 -21.97 6.40
CA ALA A 128 7.64 -21.64 6.12
C ALA A 128 6.60 -22.44 6.94
N SER A 129 7.01 -23.41 7.75
CA SER A 129 6.07 -24.08 8.67
C SER A 129 5.89 -23.33 9.99
N LEU A 130 6.69 -22.30 10.29
CA LEU A 130 6.60 -21.56 11.55
C LEU A 130 6.93 -20.06 11.48
N CYS A 131 7.26 -19.49 10.32
CA CYS A 131 7.59 -18.07 10.26
C CYS A 131 7.18 -17.42 8.95
N TRP A 132 6.37 -16.37 9.08
CA TRP A 132 5.96 -15.41 8.05
C TRP A 132 7.15 -14.98 7.19
N VAL A 133 7.21 -15.40 5.92
CA VAL A 133 8.31 -15.04 5.01
C VAL A 133 7.92 -13.84 4.15
N LEU A 134 8.53 -12.68 4.43
CA LEU A 134 8.66 -11.58 3.48
C LEU A 134 9.66 -11.99 2.38
N ALA A 135 9.20 -12.11 1.13
CA ALA A 135 10.07 -12.36 -0.01
C ALA A 135 10.33 -11.04 -0.75
N CYS A 136 11.54 -10.51 -0.66
CA CYS A 136 11.96 -9.35 -1.42
C CYS A 136 12.33 -9.80 -2.84
N THR A 137 11.53 -9.51 -3.85
CA THR A 137 11.98 -9.58 -5.25
C THR A 137 12.48 -8.19 -5.65
N LEU A 138 13.43 -8.14 -6.58
CA LEU A 138 14.37 -7.04 -6.86
C LEU A 138 13.80 -5.63 -7.13
N LEU A 139 12.50 -5.39 -7.00
CA LEU A 139 11.86 -4.06 -7.08
C LEU A 139 10.62 -3.90 -6.16
N GLY A 140 10.30 -4.86 -5.29
CA GLY A 140 9.09 -4.80 -4.48
C GLY A 140 9.19 -5.52 -3.12
N VAL A 141 8.51 -4.96 -2.12
CA VAL A 141 8.30 -5.64 -0.83
C VAL A 141 7.02 -6.46 -0.94
N VAL A 142 7.14 -7.77 -0.67
CA VAL A 142 6.00 -8.69 -0.56
C VAL A 142 5.56 -8.77 0.89
N VAL A 143 4.30 -8.42 1.16
CA VAL A 143 3.66 -8.68 2.45
C VAL A 143 2.65 -9.80 2.22
N SER A 144 2.77 -10.89 2.99
CA SER A 144 1.79 -11.98 3.01
C SER A 144 0.67 -11.59 3.98
N ALA A 145 -0.58 -11.69 3.53
CA ALA A 145 -1.75 -11.69 4.38
C ALA A 145 -2.04 -13.13 4.86
#